data_AF-A0A326QJN9-F1
#
_entry.id   AF-A0A326QJN9-F1
#
_cell.length_a   1.000
_cell.length_b   1.000
_cell.length_c   1.000
_cell.angle_alpha   90.00
_cell.angle_beta   90.00
_cell.angle_gamma   90.00
#
_symmetry.space_group_name_H-M   'P 1'
#
loop_
_entity.id
_entity.type
_entity.pdbx_description
1 polymer ?
#
loop_
_entity_poly.entity_id
_entity_poly.type
_entity_poly.pdbx_seq_one_letter_code
_entity_poly.pdbx_strand_id
1 'polypeptide(L)'
;MTTTLRRLVEMLSAGFSNQHQAFENPPIYAHILVAFRPVPQLGEGALLLEQSYAFAPRQPYRIRILRAEASPDGSVRIHNHALVEEKRFWGAVEEPERMATIQNDDLRLLKGCSYVVRQQGDGFVGEVEPGCGCLVERKGSVAYLVSSFELDPCGMRTIDRGHDPETHQQLWGSVAGPFEFQRTHDYSAEIPADWFAA
;
A
#
# COMPACT_ATOMS: atom_id res chain seq x y z
N MET A 1 -0.98 -2.72 -20.02
CA MET A 1 -1.66 -3.37 -18.87
C MET A 1 -2.77 -4.34 -19.28
N THR A 2 -2.91 -5.47 -18.58
CA THR A 2 -4.16 -6.27 -18.63
C THR A 2 -5.33 -5.49 -18.03
N THR A 3 -6.58 -5.82 -18.39
CA THR A 3 -7.78 -5.17 -17.82
C THR A 3 -7.81 -5.22 -16.29
N THR A 4 -7.42 -6.34 -15.69
CA THR A 4 -7.37 -6.53 -14.23
C THR A 4 -6.32 -5.63 -13.58
N LEU A 5 -5.10 -5.58 -14.14
CA LEU A 5 -4.03 -4.71 -13.65
C LEU A 5 -4.44 -3.24 -13.74
N ARG A 6 -4.98 -2.83 -14.89
CA ARG A 6 -5.50 -1.47 -15.11
C ARG A 6 -6.51 -1.08 -14.04
N ARG A 7 -7.56 -1.89 -13.85
CA ARG A 7 -8.61 -1.61 -12.88
C ARG A 7 -8.06 -1.51 -11.45
N LEU A 8 -7.09 -2.35 -11.09
CA LEU A 8 -6.46 -2.28 -9.78
C LEU A 8 -5.66 -0.98 -9.60
N VAL A 9 -4.84 -0.60 -10.59
CA VAL A 9 -4.02 0.62 -10.53
C VAL A 9 -4.89 1.87 -10.50
N GLU A 10 -5.93 1.95 -11.33
CA GLU A 10 -6.94 3.02 -11.30
C GLU A 10 -7.61 3.10 -9.93
N MET A 11 -8.05 1.96 -9.39
CA MET A 11 -8.71 1.90 -8.10
C MET A 11 -7.76 2.24 -6.93
N LEU A 12 -6.49 1.85 -6.97
CA LEU A 12 -5.54 2.22 -5.91
C LEU A 12 -5.17 3.70 -5.96
N SER A 13 -5.11 4.31 -7.14
CA SER A 13 -4.64 5.69 -7.36
C SER A 13 -5.57 6.74 -6.75
N ALA A 14 -5.53 6.85 -5.43
CA ALA A 14 -6.45 7.66 -4.63
C ALA A 14 -5.85 7.98 -3.25
N GLY A 15 -6.44 8.99 -2.61
CA GLY A 15 -6.28 9.25 -1.19
C GLY A 15 -7.37 8.52 -0.39
N PHE A 16 -7.06 8.11 0.84
CA PHE A 16 -7.89 7.30 1.71
C PHE A 16 -7.78 7.80 3.17
N SER A 17 -8.88 7.80 3.91
CA SER A 17 -8.95 8.26 5.30
C SER A 17 -9.90 7.39 6.11
N ASN A 18 -9.48 6.98 7.31
CA ASN A 18 -10.35 6.26 8.26
C ASN A 18 -11.04 7.20 9.26
N GLN A 19 -11.19 8.49 8.93
CA GLN A 19 -11.71 9.51 9.84
C GLN A 19 -13.00 9.07 10.56
N HIS A 20 -13.98 8.56 9.80
CA HIS A 20 -15.25 8.12 10.37
C HIS A 20 -15.03 7.02 11.43
N GLN A 21 -14.25 5.97 11.11
CA GLN A 21 -13.91 4.90 12.05
C GLN A 21 -13.21 5.44 13.30
N ALA A 22 -12.21 6.31 13.13
CA ALA A 22 -11.43 6.87 14.23
C ALA A 22 -12.29 7.72 15.18
N PHE A 23 -13.24 8.49 14.63
CA PHE A 23 -14.07 9.41 15.41
C PHE A 23 -15.23 8.71 16.12
N GLU A 24 -15.77 7.65 15.54
CA GLU A 24 -16.84 6.86 16.16
C GLU A 24 -16.31 5.90 17.26
N ASN A 25 -15.02 5.57 17.24
CA ASN A 25 -14.43 4.56 18.13
C ASN A 25 -13.19 5.03 18.91
N PRO A 26 -13.19 6.21 19.58
CA PRO A 26 -12.01 6.66 20.32
C PRO A 26 -11.82 5.86 21.62
N PRO A 27 -10.57 5.52 22.02
CA PRO A 27 -9.29 5.81 21.36
C PRO A 27 -8.75 4.62 20.54
N ILE A 28 -9.64 3.72 20.07
CA ILE A 28 -9.27 2.41 19.52
C ILE A 28 -8.48 2.55 18.21
N TYR A 29 -8.95 3.42 17.31
CA TYR A 29 -8.32 3.66 16.02
C TYR A 29 -7.73 5.07 15.97
N ALA A 30 -6.45 5.16 15.62
CA ALA A 30 -5.87 6.44 15.24
C ALA A 30 -6.49 6.92 13.91
N HIS A 31 -6.55 8.24 13.72
CA HIS A 31 -6.91 8.82 12.42
C HIS A 31 -5.69 8.80 11.50
N ILE A 32 -5.77 7.94 10.47
CA ILE A 32 -4.73 7.63 9.49
C ILE A 32 -5.18 8.11 8.11
N LEU A 33 -4.21 8.65 7.39
CA LEU A 33 -4.30 8.97 5.97
C LEU A 33 -3.41 8.00 5.20
N VAL A 34 -3.92 7.50 4.08
CA VAL A 34 -3.19 6.66 3.14
C VAL A 34 -3.36 7.23 1.75
N ALA A 35 -2.30 7.33 0.98
CA ALA A 35 -2.40 7.78 -0.41
C ALA A 35 -1.54 6.89 -1.30
N PHE A 36 -2.07 6.55 -2.47
CA PHE A 36 -1.31 5.92 -3.55
C PHE A 36 -1.36 6.83 -4.77
N ARG A 37 -0.21 7.20 -5.30
CA ARG A 37 -0.12 8.11 -6.45
C ARG A 37 0.76 7.50 -7.55
N PRO A 38 0.36 7.55 -8.83
CA PRO A 38 1.18 7.06 -9.94
C PRO A 38 2.58 7.68 -9.99
N VAL A 39 3.58 6.87 -10.34
CA VAL A 39 4.98 7.31 -10.50
C VAL A 39 5.48 6.94 -11.90
N PRO A 40 5.08 7.70 -12.94
CA PRO A 40 5.31 7.35 -14.35
C PRO A 40 6.75 6.99 -14.69
N GLN A 41 7.72 7.73 -14.14
CA GLN A 41 9.14 7.56 -14.44
C GLN A 41 9.73 6.23 -13.94
N LEU A 42 9.02 5.50 -13.08
CA LEU A 42 9.44 4.18 -12.59
C LEU A 42 8.83 3.01 -13.36
N GLY A 43 8.02 3.29 -14.38
CA GLY A 43 7.43 2.29 -15.27
C GLY A 43 5.98 1.91 -14.92
N GLU A 44 5.38 1.13 -15.82
CA GLU A 44 4.00 0.66 -15.75
C GLU A 44 3.65 0.07 -14.37
N GLY A 45 2.54 0.53 -13.77
CA GLY A 45 2.04 0.01 -12.51
C GLY A 45 2.80 0.46 -11.26
N ALA A 46 3.73 1.41 -11.40
CA ALA A 46 4.44 2.00 -10.26
C ALA A 46 3.57 3.02 -9.51
N LEU A 47 3.42 2.84 -8.19
CA LEU A 47 2.70 3.74 -7.29
C LEU A 47 3.56 4.12 -6.09
N LEU A 48 3.53 5.39 -5.70
CA LEU A 48 4.04 5.86 -4.41
C LEU A 48 2.95 5.68 -3.36
N LEU A 49 3.25 4.93 -2.31
CA LEU A 49 2.40 4.79 -1.12
C LEU A 49 2.97 5.65 0.00
N GLU A 50 2.15 6.52 0.59
CA GLU A 50 2.41 7.15 1.89
C GLU A 50 1.29 6.82 2.89
N GLN A 51 1.68 6.54 4.13
CA GLN A 51 0.77 6.37 5.26
C GLN A 51 1.23 7.25 6.42
N SER A 52 0.33 8.09 6.94
CA SER A 52 0.63 9.08 7.97
C SER A 52 -0.51 9.21 8.97
N TYR A 53 -0.20 9.73 10.15
CA TYR A 53 -1.24 10.18 11.06
C TYR A 53 -1.80 11.51 10.56
N ALA A 54 -3.11 11.72 10.68
CA ALA A 54 -3.77 12.94 10.19
C ALA A 54 -3.27 14.23 10.85
N PHE A 55 -2.72 14.16 12.07
CA PHE A 55 -2.12 15.33 12.74
C PHE A 55 -0.71 15.67 12.23
N ALA A 56 -0.05 14.76 11.51
CA ALA A 56 1.30 14.93 10.97
C ALA A 56 1.38 14.37 9.53
N PRO A 57 0.58 14.89 8.58
CA PRO A 57 0.39 14.27 7.26
C PRO A 57 1.66 14.22 6.42
N ARG A 58 2.62 15.13 6.65
CA ARG A 58 3.92 15.21 5.96
C ARG A 58 5.05 14.42 6.64
N GLN A 59 4.74 13.66 7.68
CA GLN A 59 5.69 12.79 8.39
C GLN A 59 5.15 11.36 8.37
N PRO A 60 5.12 10.70 7.20
CA PRO A 60 4.59 9.36 7.09
C PRO A 60 5.38 8.39 7.97
N TYR A 61 4.67 7.50 8.66
CA TYR A 61 5.31 6.40 9.37
C TYR A 61 5.64 5.23 8.42
N ARG A 62 5.10 5.24 7.20
CA ARG A 62 5.41 4.28 6.14
C ARG A 62 5.34 4.96 4.77
N ILE A 63 6.40 4.80 3.99
CA ILE A 63 6.48 5.20 2.58
C ILE A 63 7.05 4.05 1.74
N ARG A 64 6.46 3.73 0.60
CA ARG A 64 6.90 2.63 -0.29
C ARG A 64 6.70 2.99 -1.75
N ILE A 65 7.52 2.40 -2.61
CA ILE A 65 7.15 2.24 -4.03
C ILE A 65 6.54 0.86 -4.21
N LEU A 66 5.35 0.80 -4.78
CA LEU A 66 4.66 -0.42 -5.18
C LEU A 66 4.83 -0.59 -6.69
N ARG A 67 5.09 -1.81 -7.14
CA ARG A 67 5.01 -2.17 -8.57
C ARG A 67 3.98 -3.27 -8.76
N ALA A 68 2.88 -2.92 -9.43
CA ALA A 68 1.82 -3.85 -9.75
C ALA A 68 2.06 -4.47 -11.13
N GLU A 69 2.11 -5.80 -11.19
CA GLU A 69 2.41 -6.57 -12.40
C GLU A 69 1.39 -7.70 -12.58
N ALA A 70 0.90 -7.87 -13.81
CA ALA A 70 -0.01 -8.97 -14.13
C ALA A 70 0.73 -10.32 -14.05
N SER A 71 0.09 -11.32 -13.46
CA SER A 71 0.61 -12.68 -13.39
C SER A 71 -0.05 -13.59 -14.43
N PRO A 72 0.64 -14.65 -14.90
CA PRO A 72 0.08 -15.59 -15.89
C PRO A 72 -1.20 -16.30 -15.45
N ASP A 73 -1.44 -16.40 -14.14
CA ASP A 73 -2.63 -17.01 -13.54
C ASP A 73 -3.85 -16.06 -13.48
N GLY A 74 -3.71 -14.85 -14.03
CA GLY A 74 -4.75 -13.82 -14.01
C GLY A 74 -4.81 -12.99 -12.73
N SER A 75 -3.97 -13.27 -11.73
CA SER A 75 -3.80 -12.42 -10.56
C SER A 75 -2.88 -11.21 -10.86
N VAL A 76 -2.81 -10.27 -9.93
CA VAL A 76 -1.83 -9.17 -9.97
C VAL A 76 -0.89 -9.33 -8.79
N ARG A 77 0.42 -9.22 -9.02
CA ARG A 77 1.42 -9.16 -7.95
C ARG A 77 1.80 -7.72 -7.68
N ILE A 78 1.82 -7.33 -6.42
CA ILE A 78 2.32 -6.02 -6.00
C ILE A 78 3.65 -6.21 -5.26
N HIS A 79 4.74 -5.78 -5.87
CA HIS A 79 6.07 -5.80 -5.27
C HIS A 79 6.31 -4.55 -4.43
N ASN A 80 6.58 -4.74 -3.14
CA ASN A 80 6.88 -3.65 -2.21
C ASN A 80 8.37 -3.30 -2.26
N HIS A 81 8.69 -2.02 -2.47
CA HIS A 81 10.04 -1.49 -2.40
C HIS A 81 10.14 -0.46 -1.28
N ALA A 82 11.12 -0.64 -0.40
CA ALA A 82 11.54 0.42 0.51
C ALA A 82 12.33 1.47 -0.26
N LEU A 83 12.32 2.71 0.24
CA LEU A 83 13.14 3.80 -0.28
C LEU A 83 14.41 3.94 0.55
N VAL A 84 15.55 4.05 -0.12
CA VAL A 84 16.82 4.44 0.49
C VAL A 84 16.70 5.88 0.97
N GLU A 85 17.12 6.16 2.21
CA GLU A 85 17.04 7.51 2.80
C GLU A 85 15.64 8.13 2.69
N GLU A 86 14.61 7.33 2.98
CA GLU A 86 13.20 7.64 2.70
C GLU A 86 12.70 9.03 3.13
N LYS A 87 13.32 9.64 4.15
CA LYS A 87 13.01 11.01 4.62
C LYS A 87 13.16 12.08 3.54
N ARG A 88 14.01 11.86 2.53
CA ARG A 88 14.14 12.73 1.35
C ARG A 88 12.83 12.85 0.57
N PHE A 89 11.96 11.84 0.66
CA PHE A 89 10.73 11.71 -0.11
C PHE A 89 9.46 11.87 0.71
N TRP A 90 9.55 12.11 2.02
CA TRP A 90 8.36 12.32 2.86
C TRP A 90 7.51 13.49 2.35
N GLY A 91 6.21 13.27 2.23
CA GLY A 91 5.25 14.24 1.68
C GLY A 91 5.27 14.32 0.15
N ALA A 92 6.04 13.49 -0.54
CA ALA A 92 6.11 13.50 -2.00
C ALA A 92 4.77 13.18 -2.66
N VAL A 93 3.84 12.50 -1.97
CA VAL A 93 2.52 12.22 -2.52
C VAL A 93 1.73 13.50 -2.83
N GLU A 94 2.02 14.61 -2.15
CA GLU A 94 1.43 15.93 -2.38
C GLU A 94 2.38 16.90 -3.13
N GLU A 95 3.60 16.47 -3.43
CA GLU A 95 4.65 17.31 -4.04
C GLU A 95 5.18 16.65 -5.32
N PRO A 96 4.53 16.85 -6.49
CA PRO A 96 4.89 16.18 -7.74
C PRO A 96 6.36 16.33 -8.15
N GLU A 97 6.95 17.51 -7.92
CA GLU A 97 8.38 17.76 -8.20
C GLU A 97 9.29 16.87 -7.35
N ARG A 98 8.98 16.69 -6.05
CA ARG A 98 9.73 15.80 -5.17
C ARG A 98 9.54 14.35 -5.58
N MET A 99 8.32 13.93 -5.89
CA MET A 99 8.02 12.59 -6.38
C MET A 99 8.77 12.28 -7.68
N ALA A 100 8.90 13.24 -8.58
CA ALA A 100 9.64 13.10 -9.83
C ALA A 100 11.13 12.79 -9.63
N THR A 101 11.70 13.12 -8.46
CA THR A 101 13.10 12.83 -8.15
C THR A 101 13.37 11.37 -7.77
N ILE A 102 12.35 10.56 -7.50
CA ILE A 102 12.51 9.15 -7.12
C ILE A 102 13.01 8.36 -8.33
N GLN A 103 14.16 7.69 -8.19
CA GLN A 103 14.79 6.88 -9.25
C GLN A 103 14.90 5.40 -8.83
N ASN A 104 15.12 4.51 -9.81
CA ASN A 104 15.29 3.07 -9.56
C ASN A 104 16.37 2.76 -8.50
N ASP A 105 17.45 3.54 -8.45
CA ASP A 105 18.54 3.36 -7.49
C ASP A 105 18.14 3.68 -6.04
N ASP A 106 17.04 4.41 -5.84
CA ASP A 106 16.46 4.65 -4.51
C ASP A 106 15.63 3.45 -4.00
N LEU A 107 15.35 2.44 -4.83
CA LEU A 107 14.45 1.34 -4.48
C LEU A 107 15.19 0.11 -3.96
N ARG A 108 14.69 -0.45 -2.86
CA ARG A 108 15.11 -1.76 -2.34
C ARG A 108 13.91 -2.70 -2.25
N LEU A 109 13.91 -3.75 -3.07
CA LEU A 109 12.85 -4.77 -3.04
C LEU A 109 12.77 -5.44 -1.66
N LEU A 110 11.58 -5.44 -1.08
CA LEU A 110 11.26 -6.16 0.15
C LEU A 110 10.85 -7.59 -0.21
N LYS A 111 11.83 -8.48 -0.26
CA LYS A 111 11.62 -9.90 -0.56
C LYS A 111 10.64 -10.52 0.44
N GLY A 112 9.72 -11.35 -0.06
CA GLY A 112 8.71 -12.02 0.75
C GLY A 112 7.53 -11.14 1.15
N CYS A 113 7.55 -9.84 0.83
CA CYS A 113 6.49 -8.88 1.13
C CYS A 113 5.64 -8.50 -0.10
N SER A 114 5.61 -9.35 -1.14
CA SER A 114 4.74 -9.10 -2.29
C SER A 114 3.30 -9.45 -1.94
N TYR A 115 2.33 -8.69 -2.46
CA TYR A 115 0.92 -9.08 -2.37
C TYR A 115 0.53 -9.85 -3.62
N VAL A 116 -0.31 -10.88 -3.43
CA VAL A 116 -1.06 -11.54 -4.50
C VAL A 116 -2.49 -11.01 -4.45
N VAL A 117 -2.91 -10.34 -5.52
CA VAL A 117 -4.18 -9.62 -5.60
C VAL A 117 -5.09 -10.28 -6.63
N ARG A 118 -6.32 -10.54 -6.24
CA ARG A 118 -7.35 -11.14 -7.08
C ARG A 118 -8.56 -10.22 -7.17
N GLN A 119 -9.16 -10.16 -8.34
CA GLN A 119 -10.43 -9.45 -8.51
C GLN A 119 -11.54 -10.20 -7.78
N GLN A 120 -12.38 -9.46 -7.06
CA GLN A 120 -13.58 -10.00 -6.40
C GLN A 120 -14.75 -9.03 -6.62
N GLY A 121 -15.72 -9.46 -7.43
CA GLY A 121 -16.84 -8.60 -7.83
C GLY A 121 -16.36 -7.37 -8.60
N ASP A 122 -16.78 -6.20 -8.14
CA ASP A 122 -16.34 -4.90 -8.63
C ASP A 122 -15.00 -4.44 -8.03
N GLY A 123 -14.51 -5.09 -6.97
CA GLY A 123 -13.29 -4.76 -6.26
C GLY A 123 -12.17 -5.81 -6.36
N PHE A 124 -11.29 -5.79 -5.36
CA PHE A 124 -10.11 -6.63 -5.24
C PHE A 124 -9.88 -7.07 -3.80
N VAL A 125 -9.27 -8.25 -3.65
CA VAL A 125 -8.69 -8.72 -2.38
C VAL A 125 -7.24 -9.05 -2.60
N GLY A 126 -6.38 -8.58 -1.69
CA GLY A 126 -4.96 -8.87 -1.72
C GLY A 126 -4.48 -9.44 -0.40
N GLU A 127 -3.54 -10.38 -0.49
CA GLU A 127 -2.89 -11.01 0.67
C GLU A 127 -1.38 -11.06 0.44
N VAL A 128 -0.59 -10.93 1.51
CA VAL A 128 0.86 -11.14 1.44
C VAL A 128 1.14 -12.56 0.98
N GLU A 129 2.16 -12.71 0.13
CA GLU A 129 2.57 -13.99 -0.42
C GLU A 129 2.85 -15.03 0.68
N PRO A 130 2.52 -16.31 0.44
CA PRO A 130 2.72 -17.36 1.44
C PRO A 130 4.21 -17.58 1.74
N GLY A 131 4.48 -18.18 2.90
CA GLY A 131 5.84 -18.61 3.28
C GLY A 131 6.49 -17.82 4.41
N CYS A 132 5.75 -16.94 5.09
CA CYS A 132 6.23 -16.18 6.27
C CYS A 132 7.50 -15.34 5.98
N GLY A 133 7.74 -15.01 4.71
CA GLY A 133 8.99 -14.38 4.26
C GLY A 133 9.05 -12.87 4.46
N CYS A 134 7.91 -12.21 4.68
CA CYS A 134 7.89 -10.77 4.95
C CYS A 134 8.29 -10.47 6.40
N LEU A 135 9.59 -10.46 6.67
CA LEU A 135 10.12 -10.19 8.00
C LEU A 135 10.18 -8.69 8.28
N VAL A 136 9.62 -8.28 9.41
CA VAL A 136 9.57 -6.91 9.90
C VAL A 136 10.18 -6.87 11.28
N GLU A 137 11.27 -6.12 11.44
CA GLU A 137 11.90 -5.88 12.74
C GLU A 137 11.28 -4.65 13.41
N ARG A 138 10.84 -4.80 14.66
CA ARG A 138 10.33 -3.71 15.51
C ARG A 138 10.89 -3.84 16.91
N LYS A 139 11.60 -2.80 17.38
CA LYS A 139 12.15 -2.73 18.75
C LYS A 139 12.97 -3.97 19.15
N GLY A 140 13.76 -4.53 18.22
CA GLY A 140 14.60 -5.71 18.45
C GLY A 140 13.87 -7.06 18.40
N SER A 141 12.57 -7.09 18.05
CA SER A 141 11.82 -8.32 17.78
C SER A 141 11.51 -8.43 16.29
N VAL A 142 11.75 -9.60 15.72
CA VAL A 142 11.43 -9.92 14.32
C VAL A 142 10.09 -10.63 14.27
N ALA A 143 9.18 -10.15 13.43
CA ALA A 143 7.89 -10.79 13.18
C ALA A 143 7.69 -10.95 11.67
N TYR A 144 7.00 -12.01 11.23
CA TYR A 144 6.52 -12.07 9.86
C TYR A 144 5.16 -11.39 9.73
N LEU A 145 4.98 -10.63 8.64
CA LEU A 145 3.74 -9.93 8.34
C LEU A 145 2.69 -10.89 7.79
N VAL A 146 1.54 -10.93 8.43
CA VAL A 146 0.28 -11.43 7.86
C VAL A 146 -0.57 -10.20 7.59
N SER A 147 -0.83 -9.93 6.31
CA SER A 147 -1.63 -8.78 5.92
C SER A 147 -2.54 -9.11 4.76
N SER A 148 -3.74 -8.54 4.82
CA SER A 148 -4.69 -8.55 3.72
C SER A 148 -5.41 -7.21 3.59
N PHE A 149 -5.93 -6.96 2.39
CA PHE A 149 -6.79 -5.83 2.12
C PHE A 149 -7.97 -6.22 1.23
N GLU A 150 -9.08 -5.50 1.42
CA GLU A 150 -10.23 -5.47 0.52
C GLU A 150 -10.30 -4.05 -0.06
N LEU A 151 -10.50 -3.94 -1.37
CA LEU A 151 -10.55 -2.67 -2.09
C LEU A 151 -11.76 -2.67 -3.00
N ASP A 152 -12.56 -1.61 -2.94
CA ASP A 152 -13.74 -1.45 -3.78
C ASP A 152 -13.88 0.02 -4.25
N PRO A 153 -14.92 0.36 -5.02
CA PRO A 153 -15.15 1.74 -5.44
C PRO A 153 -15.39 2.73 -4.30
N CYS A 154 -15.86 2.29 -3.12
CA CYS A 154 -16.14 3.14 -1.97
C CYS A 154 -14.89 3.40 -1.11
N GLY A 155 -14.00 2.42 -0.98
CA GLY A 155 -12.92 2.50 -0.03
C GLY A 155 -11.99 1.30 0.01
N MET A 156 -11.29 1.18 1.14
CA MET A 156 -10.31 0.13 1.39
C MET A 156 -10.41 -0.32 2.85
N ARG A 157 -10.39 -1.64 3.08
CA ARG A 157 -10.26 -2.24 4.40
C ARG A 157 -8.93 -2.96 4.48
N THR A 158 -8.18 -2.77 5.55
CA THR A 158 -6.85 -3.39 5.70
C THR A 158 -6.71 -4.03 7.06
N ILE A 159 -6.01 -5.16 7.10
CA ILE A 159 -5.61 -5.80 8.34
C ILE A 159 -4.14 -6.16 8.27
N ASP A 160 -3.38 -5.69 9.26
CA ASP A 160 -1.95 -5.96 9.39
C ASP A 160 -1.71 -6.61 10.75
N ARG A 161 -1.05 -7.77 10.77
CA ARG A 161 -0.63 -8.49 11.96
C ARG A 161 0.81 -8.96 11.82
N GLY A 162 1.58 -8.83 12.88
CA GLY A 162 2.91 -9.42 12.98
C GLY A 162 2.86 -10.66 13.84
N HIS A 163 3.41 -11.76 13.34
CA HIS A 163 3.47 -13.02 14.06
C HIS A 163 4.92 -13.42 14.34
N ASP A 164 5.12 -14.04 15.48
CA ASP A 164 6.41 -14.61 15.88
C ASP A 164 6.82 -15.75 14.91
N PRO A 165 8.02 -15.72 14.32
CA PRO A 165 8.44 -16.73 13.34
C PRO A 165 8.56 -18.16 13.90
N GLU A 166 8.73 -18.32 15.21
CA GLU A 166 8.90 -19.63 15.84
C GLU A 166 7.58 -20.18 16.40
N THR A 167 6.82 -19.33 17.09
CA THR A 167 5.61 -19.73 17.83
C THR A 167 4.32 -19.44 17.07
N HIS A 168 4.39 -18.65 15.99
CA HIS A 168 3.24 -18.13 15.22
C HIS A 168 2.24 -17.30 16.03
N GLN A 169 2.58 -16.94 17.27
CA GLN A 169 1.75 -16.07 18.09
C GLN A 169 1.74 -14.65 17.54
N GLN A 170 0.59 -13.97 17.60
CA GLN A 170 0.50 -12.58 17.19
C GLN A 170 1.27 -11.69 18.18
N LEU A 171 2.30 -11.01 17.69
CA LEU A 171 3.14 -10.09 18.46
C LEU A 171 2.62 -8.65 18.42
N TRP A 172 2.11 -8.22 17.27
CA TRP A 172 1.61 -6.86 17.07
C TRP A 172 0.58 -6.81 15.93
N GLY A 173 0.01 -5.64 15.72
CA GLY A 173 -0.95 -5.36 14.65
C GLY A 173 -2.36 -5.23 15.16
N SER A 174 -3.33 -5.28 14.27
CA SER A 174 -4.70 -4.97 14.66
C SER A 174 -5.31 -6.05 15.56
N VAL A 175 -5.79 -5.59 16.72
CA VAL A 175 -6.54 -6.38 17.70
C VAL A 175 -8.04 -6.08 17.61
N ALA A 176 -8.42 -4.84 17.28
CA ALA A 176 -9.80 -4.37 17.32
C ALA A 176 -10.59 -4.62 16.02
N GLY A 177 -9.92 -5.02 14.93
CA GLY A 177 -10.55 -5.21 13.62
C GLY A 177 -9.81 -4.50 12.50
N PRO A 178 -10.26 -4.60 11.24
CA PRO A 178 -9.60 -3.93 10.13
C PRO A 178 -9.64 -2.40 10.28
N PHE A 179 -8.67 -1.70 9.73
CA PHE A 179 -8.81 -0.27 9.45
C PHE A 179 -9.74 -0.09 8.26
N GLU A 180 -10.69 0.83 8.37
CA GLU A 180 -11.71 1.08 7.34
C GLU A 180 -11.53 2.48 6.78
N PHE A 181 -11.06 2.56 5.54
CA PHE A 181 -10.77 3.81 4.87
C PHE A 181 -11.81 4.13 3.81
N GLN A 182 -12.24 5.38 3.77
CA GLN A 182 -13.02 5.96 2.69
C GLN A 182 -12.11 6.69 1.72
N ARG A 183 -12.45 6.65 0.43
CA ARG A 183 -11.76 7.48 -0.59
C ARG A 183 -11.95 8.96 -0.30
N THR A 184 -10.92 9.75 -0.59
CA THR A 184 -10.90 11.21 -0.37
C THR A 184 -10.45 11.99 -1.59
N HIS A 185 -9.51 11.45 -2.36
CA HIS A 185 -8.95 12.07 -3.57
C HIS A 185 -8.84 11.01 -4.67
N ASP A 186 -8.90 11.44 -5.92
CA ASP A 186 -8.73 10.58 -7.09
C ASP A 186 -7.50 11.06 -7.88
N TYR A 187 -6.51 10.18 -8.01
CA TYR A 187 -5.29 10.40 -8.80
C TYR A 187 -5.27 9.55 -10.07
N SER A 188 -6.36 8.84 -10.41
CA SER A 188 -6.41 7.93 -11.57
C SER A 188 -6.21 8.67 -12.90
N ALA A 189 -6.58 9.95 -12.98
CA ALA A 189 -6.32 10.80 -14.14
C ALA A 189 -4.84 11.10 -14.39
N GLU A 190 -3.96 10.87 -13.41
CA GLU A 190 -2.51 11.03 -13.54
C GLU A 190 -1.82 9.78 -14.12
N ILE A 191 -2.56 8.68 -14.29
CA ILE A 191 -2.03 7.47 -14.90
C ILE A 191 -1.73 7.75 -16.38
N PRO A 192 -0.48 7.52 -16.85
CA PRO A 192 -0.12 7.74 -18.24
C PRO A 192 -0.98 6.93 -19.21
N ALA A 193 -1.46 7.57 -20.28
CA ALA A 193 -2.34 6.92 -21.25
C ALA A 193 -1.67 5.74 -21.99
N ASP A 194 -0.35 5.77 -22.14
CA ASP A 194 0.44 4.70 -22.75
C ASP A 194 0.49 3.43 -21.90
N TRP A 195 0.27 3.51 -20.58
CA TRP A 195 0.08 2.31 -19.74
C TRP A 195 -1.16 1.48 -20.18
N PHE A 196 -2.13 2.14 -20.82
CA PHE A 196 -3.35 1.53 -21.31
C PHE A 196 -3.29 1.09 -22.78
N ALA A 197 -2.22 1.41 -23.50
CA ALA A 197 -2.13 1.23 -24.96
C ALA A 197 -1.65 -0.17 -25.40
N ALA A 198 -1.83 -1.21 -24.56
CA ALA A 198 -1.41 -2.58 -24.84
C ALA A 198 -2.58 -3.49 -25.18
#